data_AF-A0A453RKE2-F1
#
_entry.id   AF-A0A453RKE2-F1
#
_cell.length_a   1.000
_cell.length_b   1.000
_cell.length_c   1.000
_cell.angle_alpha   90.00
_cell.angle_beta   90.00
_cell.angle_gamma   90.00
#
_symmetry.space_group_name_H-M   'P 1'
#
loop_
_entity.id
_entity.type
_entity.pdbx_description
1 polymer ?
#
loop_
_entity_poly.entity_id
_entity_poly.type
_entity_poly.pdbx_seq_one_letter_code
_entity_poly.pdbx_strand_id
1 'polypeptide(L)'
;TPSFLSSSFPSSGAGPAAAMGMVRAASFLLLLALLAAADARRQKGGETACDKGWECSGSRFCCNETITDYFKAYQFEELFAKRNSSLAHATGFWDYQAFITAAALFEPRGFGTTGGREMSMKEVAAFLGHVGAKTSCGYSLADGGSLAWGLCYNHEMSPSQSYCDDSNELYRCAEGVEYYGRGTLPVYWNYNYGIMGKGIKQDLLNHPELLEQNATLAFEAAIWRWMTPMKRKQPSAHDAFVGNWKPTKKDTLSKRYPGFGATMNILYGDAICGKGSIDNMNGIISHYQHYLDLMGVGAQHSGDNLDCADQVPFNPSSKSPDS
;
A
#
# COMPACT_ATOMS: atom_id res chain seq x y z
N THR A 1 41.72 21.26 61.45
CA THR A 1 42.02 21.23 62.90
C THR A 1 40.73 20.94 63.65
N PRO A 2 40.83 20.11 64.71
CA PRO A 2 40.00 18.92 64.89
C PRO A 2 38.81 19.18 65.82
N SER A 3 37.88 18.23 66.00
CA SER A 3 37.68 17.48 67.26
C SER A 3 36.68 16.34 67.08
N PHE A 4 37.10 15.08 67.25
CA PHE A 4 36.94 14.21 68.44
C PHE A 4 35.48 13.76 68.66
N LEU A 5 35.10 12.49 68.41
CA LEU A 5 35.38 11.20 69.09
C LEU A 5 34.39 10.86 70.23
N SER A 6 34.10 9.54 70.29
CA SER A 6 33.56 8.75 71.41
C SER A 6 32.03 8.62 71.47
N SER A 7 31.41 7.48 71.14
CA SER A 7 31.47 6.11 71.71
C SER A 7 30.83 5.98 73.09
N SER A 8 29.82 5.08 73.20
CA SER A 8 29.57 4.15 74.32
C SER A 8 28.30 3.31 74.09
N PHE A 9 28.44 1.98 74.11
CA PHE A 9 27.43 0.93 74.42
C PHE A 9 27.19 0.89 75.96
N PRO A 10 26.44 -0.04 76.63
CA PRO A 10 25.77 -1.29 76.20
C PRO A 10 24.40 -1.66 76.86
N SER A 11 23.87 -2.82 76.43
CA SER A 11 23.11 -3.83 77.20
C SER A 11 21.63 -3.52 77.47
N SER A 12 20.70 -4.46 77.63
CA SER A 12 20.55 -5.92 77.44
C SER A 12 19.14 -6.23 77.97
N GLY A 13 18.38 -7.12 77.36
CA GLY A 13 17.11 -7.55 77.96
C GLY A 13 16.28 -8.49 77.09
N ALA A 14 15.98 -9.67 77.62
CA ALA A 14 15.40 -10.83 76.98
C ALA A 14 13.88 -10.73 76.70
N GLY A 15 13.36 -11.62 75.83
CA GLY A 15 11.97 -11.69 75.30
C GLY A 15 10.93 -12.31 76.26
N PRO A 16 9.93 -13.12 75.81
CA PRO A 16 9.39 -13.38 74.47
C PRO A 16 7.83 -13.25 74.38
N ALA A 17 7.28 -13.64 73.22
CA ALA A 17 5.94 -14.21 72.97
C ALA A 17 4.74 -13.31 72.56
N ALA A 18 4.41 -13.45 71.26
CA ALA A 18 3.10 -13.78 70.67
C ALA A 18 1.91 -12.80 70.82
N ALA A 19 1.47 -12.24 69.68
CA ALA A 19 0.06 -12.30 69.24
C ALA A 19 -0.07 -11.98 67.74
N MET A 20 -0.90 -12.80 67.08
CA MET A 20 -1.30 -12.79 65.68
C MET A 20 -1.94 -11.47 65.23
N GLY A 21 -1.66 -11.01 64.01
CA GLY A 21 -2.27 -9.78 63.45
C GLY A 21 -1.98 -9.56 61.96
N MET A 22 -2.71 -10.30 61.13
CA MET A 22 -2.89 -10.23 59.67
C MET A 22 -2.71 -8.87 58.94
N VAL A 23 -2.12 -8.96 57.72
CA VAL A 23 -2.46 -8.21 56.47
C VAL A 23 -1.91 -6.77 56.42
N ARG A 24 -1.08 -6.30 55.46
CA ARG A 24 -0.93 -6.53 54.01
C ARG A 24 0.46 -5.99 53.60
N ALA A 25 1.30 -6.80 52.96
CA ALA A 25 2.47 -6.32 52.22
C ALA A 25 2.17 -6.44 50.73
N ALA A 26 2.14 -5.31 50.02
CA ALA A 26 2.01 -5.30 48.57
C ALA A 26 3.39 -5.49 47.94
N SER A 27 3.60 -6.66 47.36
CA SER A 27 4.78 -7.04 46.60
C SER A 27 4.87 -6.27 45.28
N PHE A 28 5.99 -5.59 45.04
CA PHE A 28 6.42 -5.20 43.69
C PHE A 28 7.14 -6.40 43.05
N LEU A 29 6.47 -7.11 42.14
CA LEU A 29 7.10 -8.04 41.21
C LEU A 29 6.94 -7.47 39.80
N LEU A 30 8.07 -6.99 39.26
CA LEU A 30 8.21 -6.55 37.88
C LEU A 30 8.16 -7.80 36.98
N LEU A 31 7.06 -8.04 36.26
CA LEU A 31 7.04 -9.00 35.15
C LEU A 31 7.41 -8.26 33.86
N LEU A 32 8.63 -8.48 33.36
CA LEU A 32 8.89 -8.35 31.92
C LEU A 32 8.28 -9.57 31.23
N ALA A 33 7.10 -9.41 30.66
CA ALA A 33 6.56 -10.39 29.72
C ALA A 33 7.15 -10.11 28.32
N LEU A 34 8.18 -10.88 27.94
CA LEU A 34 8.54 -11.06 26.54
C LEU A 34 7.41 -11.89 25.89
N LEU A 35 6.55 -11.23 25.11
CA LEU A 35 5.60 -11.93 24.25
C LEU A 35 6.37 -12.52 23.05
N ALA A 36 6.85 -13.75 23.21
CA ALA A 36 7.04 -14.62 22.06
C ALA A 36 5.65 -15.08 21.62
N ALA A 37 5.10 -14.45 20.58
CA ALA A 37 3.89 -14.97 19.93
C ALA A 37 4.26 -16.31 19.28
N ALA A 38 3.76 -17.41 19.86
CA ALA A 38 3.85 -18.72 19.24
C ALA A 38 2.87 -18.76 18.05
N ASP A 39 3.38 -19.08 16.85
CA ASP A 39 2.59 -19.30 15.64
C ASP A 39 1.53 -20.39 15.90
N ALA A 40 0.28 -19.99 16.11
CA ALA A 40 -0.85 -20.91 16.23
C ALA A 40 -1.42 -21.17 14.83
N ARG A 41 -1.18 -22.37 14.26
CA ARG A 41 -1.85 -22.81 13.03
C ARG A 41 -3.23 -23.36 13.38
N ARG A 42 -4.30 -22.73 12.90
CA ARG A 42 -5.68 -23.20 13.10
C ARG A 42 -6.19 -23.79 11.79
N GLN A 43 -6.41 -25.11 11.77
CA GLN A 43 -7.02 -25.79 10.63
C GLN A 43 -8.54 -25.72 10.74
N LYS A 44 -9.21 -25.06 9.80
CA LYS A 44 -10.67 -25.16 9.63
C LYS A 44 -10.96 -25.32 8.14
N GLY A 45 -11.36 -26.52 7.73
CA GLY A 45 -11.81 -26.79 6.36
C GLY A 45 -10.71 -26.98 5.29
N GLY A 46 -9.53 -27.48 5.66
CA GLY A 46 -8.45 -27.80 4.70
C GLY A 46 -7.55 -26.63 4.29
N GLU A 47 -7.87 -25.39 4.69
CA GLU A 47 -6.96 -24.25 4.56
C GLU A 47 -6.35 -23.91 5.92
N THR A 48 -5.03 -23.72 5.94
CA THR A 48 -4.28 -23.38 7.16
C THR A 48 -4.38 -21.87 7.35
N ALA A 49 -5.06 -21.43 8.41
CA ALA A 49 -5.01 -20.05 8.86
C ALA A 49 -3.87 -19.90 9.87
N CYS A 50 -3.15 -18.79 9.81
CA CYS A 50 -2.02 -18.49 10.69
C CYS A 50 -2.30 -17.24 11.52
N ASP A 51 -1.68 -17.17 12.69
CA ASP A 51 -1.75 -16.02 13.59
C ASP A 51 -0.35 -15.41 13.74
N LYS A 52 0.05 -14.58 12.78
CA LYS A 52 1.31 -13.82 12.80
C LYS A 52 0.99 -12.35 13.09
N GLY A 53 1.15 -11.93 14.34
CA GLY A 53 0.77 -10.57 14.77
C GLY A 53 -0.73 -10.28 14.67
N TRP A 54 -1.12 -9.02 14.90
CA TRP A 54 -2.51 -8.59 14.67
C TRP A 54 -2.79 -8.42 13.17
N GLU A 55 -1.74 -8.13 12.40
CA GLU A 55 -1.75 -7.87 10.96
C GLU A 55 -2.25 -9.09 10.16
N CYS A 56 -1.96 -10.32 10.63
CA CYS A 56 -2.28 -11.52 9.87
C CYS A 56 -3.06 -12.58 10.65
N SER A 57 -3.74 -12.19 11.74
CA SER A 57 -4.57 -13.12 12.52
C SER A 57 -5.70 -13.72 11.68
N GLY A 58 -5.78 -15.06 11.70
CA GLY A 58 -6.79 -15.81 10.96
C GLY A 58 -6.66 -15.78 9.44
N SER A 59 -5.56 -15.27 8.88
CA SER A 59 -5.35 -15.22 7.43
C SER A 59 -4.61 -16.45 6.91
N ARG A 60 -5.01 -16.90 5.71
CA ARG A 60 -4.28 -17.93 4.94
C ARG A 60 -3.12 -17.35 4.13
N PHE A 61 -3.09 -16.04 3.92
CA PHE A 61 -2.17 -15.40 2.96
C PHE A 61 -0.83 -15.07 3.59
N CYS A 62 -0.79 -14.50 4.79
CA CYS A 62 0.50 -14.18 5.44
C CYS A 62 1.08 -15.32 6.29
N CYS A 63 0.70 -16.57 6.01
CA CYS A 63 1.21 -17.72 6.76
C CYS A 63 2.72 -17.92 6.68
N ASN A 64 3.34 -17.43 5.60
CA ASN A 64 4.78 -17.58 5.36
C ASN A 64 5.49 -16.25 5.64
N GLU A 65 5.24 -15.26 4.78
CA GLU A 65 5.95 -13.99 4.79
C GLU A 65 4.95 -12.84 4.61
N THR A 66 5.30 -11.70 5.19
CA THR A 66 4.68 -10.39 4.97
C THR A 66 5.59 -9.55 4.08
N ILE A 67 5.09 -8.42 3.57
CA ILE A 67 5.87 -7.46 2.79
C ILE A 67 7.11 -7.02 3.58
N THR A 68 6.98 -6.81 4.89
CA THR A 68 8.13 -6.41 5.72
C THR A 68 9.24 -7.46 5.78
N ASP A 69 8.95 -8.74 5.51
CA ASP A 69 9.95 -9.81 5.53
C ASP A 69 10.90 -9.74 4.31
N TYR A 70 10.40 -9.30 3.14
CA TYR A 70 11.16 -9.30 1.89
C TYR A 70 11.38 -7.91 1.24
N PHE A 71 10.63 -6.89 1.65
CA PHE A 71 10.74 -5.52 1.13
C PHE A 71 11.09 -4.57 2.28
N LYS A 72 12.35 -4.14 2.32
CA LYS A 72 12.90 -3.34 3.43
C LYS A 72 12.96 -1.85 3.08
N ALA A 73 13.10 -1.02 4.12
CA ALA A 73 13.19 0.43 3.98
C ALA A 73 14.26 0.86 2.96
N TYR A 74 15.46 0.24 2.97
CA TYR A 74 16.51 0.60 2.01
C TYR A 74 16.09 0.37 0.55
N GLN A 75 15.30 -0.67 0.26
CA GLN A 75 14.80 -0.91 -1.09
C GLN A 75 13.81 0.19 -1.46
N PHE A 76 12.88 0.56 -0.56
CA PHE A 76 11.99 1.69 -0.79
C PHE A 76 12.76 2.99 -1.11
N GLU A 77 13.85 3.25 -0.39
CA GLU A 77 14.75 4.38 -0.70
C GLU A 77 15.41 4.25 -2.08
N GLU A 78 15.80 3.04 -2.50
CA GLU A 78 16.39 2.79 -3.83
C GLU A 78 15.36 2.96 -4.96
N LEU A 79 14.13 2.43 -4.82
CA LEU A 79 13.06 2.57 -5.82
C LEU A 79 12.69 4.04 -6.07
N PHE A 80 12.75 4.86 -5.01
CA PHE A 80 12.31 6.26 -5.03
C PHE A 80 13.45 7.21 -4.61
N ALA A 81 14.65 6.98 -5.16
CA ALA A 81 15.89 7.64 -4.76
C ALA A 81 15.86 9.18 -4.88
N LYS A 82 14.99 9.73 -5.73
CA LYS A 82 14.88 11.18 -5.96
C LYS A 82 13.63 11.83 -5.37
N ARG A 83 12.77 11.09 -4.66
CA ARG A 83 11.50 11.62 -4.11
C ARG A 83 11.69 12.75 -3.09
N ASN A 84 12.83 12.78 -2.41
CA ASN A 84 13.20 13.80 -1.40
C ASN A 84 14.28 14.76 -1.92
N SER A 85 14.52 14.78 -3.24
CA SER A 85 15.36 15.79 -3.87
C SER A 85 14.74 17.17 -3.68
N SER A 86 15.54 18.23 -3.59
CA SER A 86 15.03 19.61 -3.52
C SER A 86 14.19 20.04 -4.72
N LEU A 87 14.26 19.28 -5.82
CA LEU A 87 13.45 19.48 -7.02
C LEU A 87 12.12 18.71 -6.98
N ALA A 88 11.90 17.87 -5.97
CA ALA A 88 10.66 17.13 -5.81
C ALA A 88 9.59 17.97 -5.11
N HIS A 89 8.34 17.79 -5.51
CA HIS A 89 7.21 18.60 -5.06
C HIS A 89 6.54 18.06 -3.79
N ALA A 90 6.85 16.82 -3.40
CA ALA A 90 6.34 16.16 -2.19
C ALA A 90 7.49 15.77 -1.23
N THR A 91 8.54 16.59 -1.16
CA THR A 91 9.73 16.33 -0.33
C THR A 91 9.35 16.11 1.14
N GLY A 92 9.76 14.97 1.70
CA GLY A 92 9.50 14.60 3.09
C GLY A 92 8.09 14.10 3.39
N PHE A 93 7.20 14.05 2.39
CA PHE A 93 5.83 13.57 2.58
C PHE A 93 5.74 12.04 2.57
N TRP A 94 6.49 11.39 1.67
CA TRP A 94 6.42 9.95 1.45
C TRP A 94 7.49 9.18 2.22
N ASP A 95 7.05 8.21 3.02
CA ASP A 95 7.95 7.33 3.75
C ASP A 95 7.52 5.85 3.67
N TYR A 96 8.48 4.97 3.95
CA TYR A 96 8.30 3.53 3.96
C TYR A 96 7.29 3.06 5.01
N GLN A 97 7.27 3.70 6.19
CA GLN A 97 6.39 3.31 7.28
C GLN A 97 4.92 3.56 6.91
N ALA A 98 4.61 4.64 6.20
CA ALA A 98 3.29 4.93 5.67
C ALA A 98 2.81 3.85 4.70
N PHE A 99 3.68 3.40 3.79
CA PHE A 99 3.38 2.29 2.88
C PHE A 99 3.13 0.99 3.64
N ILE A 100 4.01 0.59 4.56
CA ILE A 100 3.87 -0.65 5.34
C ILE A 100 2.62 -0.62 6.23
N THR A 101 2.35 0.51 6.89
CA THR A 101 1.17 0.66 7.76
C THR A 101 -0.12 0.52 6.96
N ALA A 102 -0.18 1.10 5.76
CA ALA A 102 -1.31 0.92 4.86
C ALA A 102 -1.41 -0.53 4.34
N ALA A 103 -0.28 -1.12 3.94
CA ALA A 103 -0.24 -2.46 3.37
C ALA A 103 -0.67 -3.54 4.36
N ALA A 104 -0.32 -3.41 5.65
CA ALA A 104 -0.72 -4.32 6.72
C ALA A 104 -2.25 -4.53 6.81
N LEU A 105 -3.06 -3.55 6.38
CA LEU A 105 -4.52 -3.68 6.32
C LEU A 105 -5.01 -4.64 5.22
N PHE A 106 -4.18 -4.92 4.20
CA PHE A 106 -4.51 -5.70 3.01
C PHE A 106 -3.67 -6.96 2.83
N GLU A 107 -2.52 -7.09 3.50
CA GLU A 107 -1.75 -8.33 3.59
C GLU A 107 -2.58 -9.56 3.98
N PRO A 108 -3.47 -9.52 5.00
CA PRO A 108 -4.33 -10.65 5.32
C PRO A 108 -5.38 -10.96 4.23
N ARG A 109 -5.53 -10.10 3.22
CA ARG A 109 -6.38 -10.28 2.04
C ARG A 109 -5.62 -10.70 0.78
N GLY A 110 -4.29 -10.81 0.84
CA GLY A 110 -3.47 -11.32 -0.25
C GLY A 110 -2.50 -10.32 -0.88
N PHE A 111 -2.59 -9.02 -0.55
CA PHE A 111 -1.69 -8.01 -1.12
C PHE A 111 -0.24 -8.28 -0.71
N GLY A 112 0.65 -8.57 -1.66
CA GLY A 112 2.05 -8.89 -1.36
C GLY A 112 2.23 -10.18 -0.55
N THR A 113 1.22 -11.06 -0.53
CA THR A 113 1.24 -12.31 0.24
C THR A 113 0.65 -13.49 -0.55
N THR A 114 0.37 -13.30 -1.85
CA THR A 114 -0.24 -14.32 -2.72
C THR A 114 0.79 -14.93 -3.66
N GLY A 115 0.73 -16.25 -3.86
CA GLY A 115 1.54 -16.94 -4.86
C GLY A 115 3.01 -17.20 -4.48
N GLY A 116 3.36 -17.04 -3.20
CA GLY A 116 4.73 -17.26 -2.69
C GLY A 116 5.64 -16.04 -2.86
N ARG A 117 6.88 -16.15 -2.39
CA ARG A 117 7.82 -15.01 -2.26
C ARG A 117 8.07 -14.28 -3.58
N GLU A 118 8.40 -15.00 -4.65
CA GLU A 118 8.67 -14.36 -5.96
C GLU A 118 7.44 -13.61 -6.49
N MET A 119 6.25 -14.21 -6.44
CA MET A 119 5.02 -13.53 -6.87
C MET A 119 4.68 -12.33 -5.99
N SER A 120 4.90 -12.44 -4.67
CA SER A 120 4.67 -11.35 -3.71
C SER A 120 5.61 -10.17 -3.97
N MET A 121 6.89 -10.45 -4.26
CA MET A 121 7.86 -9.44 -4.67
C MET A 121 7.48 -8.80 -6.02
N LYS A 122 7.04 -9.60 -6.99
CA LYS A 122 6.55 -9.11 -8.29
C LYS A 122 5.32 -8.23 -8.15
N GLU A 123 4.38 -8.59 -7.28
CA GLU A 123 3.17 -7.80 -7.05
C GLU A 123 3.51 -6.45 -6.42
N VAL A 124 4.37 -6.43 -5.40
CA VAL A 124 4.81 -5.17 -4.79
C VAL A 124 5.57 -4.32 -5.80
N ALA A 125 6.46 -4.90 -6.61
CA ALA A 125 7.15 -4.19 -7.69
C ALA A 125 6.17 -3.64 -8.75
N ALA A 126 5.13 -4.40 -9.10
CA ALA A 126 4.11 -3.97 -10.07
C ALA A 126 3.28 -2.81 -9.52
N PHE A 127 2.76 -2.93 -8.30
CA PHE A 127 2.02 -1.88 -7.62
C PHE A 127 2.86 -0.61 -7.50
N LEU A 128 4.09 -0.72 -7.00
CA LEU A 128 5.00 0.42 -6.88
C LEU A 128 5.41 0.97 -8.24
N GLY A 129 5.52 0.14 -9.29
CA GLY A 129 5.80 0.57 -10.66
C GLY A 129 4.71 1.49 -11.20
N HIS A 130 3.43 1.17 -10.94
CA HIS A 130 2.33 2.09 -11.21
C HIS A 130 2.46 3.38 -10.41
N VAL A 131 2.73 3.30 -9.10
CA VAL A 131 2.90 4.47 -8.23
C VAL A 131 4.00 5.37 -8.76
N GLY A 132 5.18 4.81 -9.03
CA GLY A 132 6.34 5.54 -9.54
C GLY A 132 6.02 6.24 -10.85
N ALA A 133 5.48 5.53 -11.82
CA ALA A 133 5.12 6.12 -13.11
C ALA A 133 4.04 7.21 -13.02
N LYS A 134 3.04 7.04 -12.15
CA LYS A 134 1.93 8.01 -12.03
C LYS A 134 2.25 9.25 -11.22
N THR A 135 3.32 9.22 -10.43
CA THR A 135 3.74 10.35 -9.58
C THR A 135 5.13 10.87 -9.94
N SER A 136 5.69 10.44 -11.07
CA SER A 136 7.02 10.84 -11.51
C SER A 136 7.05 12.26 -12.05
N CYS A 137 8.12 12.99 -11.71
CA CYS A 137 8.53 14.23 -12.37
C CYS A 137 9.85 14.05 -13.14
N GLY A 138 10.32 12.82 -13.29
CA GLY A 138 11.57 12.49 -13.97
C GLY A 138 11.47 12.71 -15.47
N TYR A 139 12.51 13.32 -16.05
CA TYR A 139 12.71 13.45 -17.48
C TYR A 139 13.97 12.68 -17.90
N SER A 140 14.19 12.52 -19.21
CA SER A 140 15.26 11.66 -19.75
C SER A 140 16.67 12.02 -19.29
N LEU A 141 16.93 13.29 -18.98
CA LEU A 141 18.22 13.81 -18.50
C LEU A 141 18.23 14.10 -16.99
N ALA A 142 17.21 13.68 -16.26
CA ALA A 142 17.17 13.85 -14.82
C ALA A 142 18.26 13.00 -14.15
N ASP A 143 18.84 13.51 -13.07
CA ASP A 143 19.81 12.77 -12.27
C ASP A 143 19.21 11.44 -11.76
N GLY A 144 19.92 10.32 -11.95
CA GLY A 144 19.41 8.97 -11.70
C GLY A 144 18.45 8.40 -12.77
N GLY A 145 18.18 9.15 -13.85
CA GLY A 145 17.24 8.76 -14.90
C GLY A 145 15.77 8.92 -14.50
N SER A 146 14.85 8.89 -15.48
CA SER A 146 13.42 9.18 -15.27
C SER A 146 12.71 8.24 -14.29
N LEU A 147 13.22 7.02 -14.10
CA LEU A 147 12.60 5.96 -13.29
C LEU A 147 12.86 6.11 -11.77
N ALA A 148 13.84 6.93 -11.38
CA ALA A 148 14.19 7.18 -9.98
C ALA A 148 13.33 8.26 -9.29
N TRP A 149 12.47 8.94 -10.07
CA TRP A 149 11.70 10.12 -9.65
C TRP A 149 10.24 9.83 -9.32
N GLY A 150 9.87 8.55 -9.14
CA GLY A 150 8.58 8.20 -8.57
C GLY A 150 8.36 8.86 -7.20
N LEU A 151 7.09 9.09 -6.84
CA LEU A 151 6.67 9.80 -5.63
C LEU A 151 7.15 11.28 -5.59
N CYS A 152 7.40 11.89 -6.73
CA CYS A 152 7.77 13.30 -6.80
C CYS A 152 6.58 14.24 -6.50
N TYR A 153 5.37 13.84 -6.85
CA TYR A 153 4.12 14.57 -6.58
C TYR A 153 3.23 13.80 -5.60
N ASN A 154 2.43 14.54 -4.82
CA ASN A 154 1.30 14.02 -4.06
C ASN A 154 -0.07 14.51 -4.55
N HIS A 155 -0.07 15.48 -5.45
CA HIS A 155 -1.24 15.97 -6.14
C HIS A 155 -0.88 16.52 -7.53
N GLU A 156 -1.89 16.72 -8.36
CA GLU A 156 -1.78 17.35 -9.68
C GLU A 156 -1.52 18.86 -9.56
N MET A 157 -0.38 19.33 -10.04
CA MET A 157 0.04 20.74 -9.91
C MET A 157 -0.73 21.73 -10.80
N SER A 158 -1.32 21.27 -11.89
CA SER A 158 -2.04 22.14 -12.84
C SER A 158 -3.27 21.42 -13.41
N PRO A 159 -4.30 21.20 -12.58
CA PRO A 159 -5.54 20.57 -13.00
C PRO A 159 -6.18 21.34 -14.17
N SER A 160 -6.60 20.62 -15.22
CA SER A 160 -7.28 21.27 -16.36
C SER A 160 -8.74 21.61 -16.07
N GLN A 161 -9.30 21.05 -15.00
CA GLN A 161 -10.68 21.19 -14.56
C GLN A 161 -10.83 20.78 -13.09
N SER A 162 -12.01 21.00 -12.51
CA SER A 162 -12.34 20.57 -11.14
C SER A 162 -12.58 19.06 -11.02
N TYR A 163 -12.73 18.33 -12.14
CA TYR A 163 -13.12 16.92 -12.18
C TYR A 163 -14.42 16.63 -11.40
N CYS A 164 -15.34 17.58 -11.39
CA CYS A 164 -16.67 17.36 -10.87
C CYS A 164 -17.60 16.90 -12.01
N ASP A 165 -18.23 15.74 -11.83
CA ASP A 165 -19.38 15.32 -12.65
C ASP A 165 -20.67 15.67 -11.89
N ASP A 166 -21.24 16.84 -12.20
CA ASP A 166 -22.49 17.35 -11.62
C ASP A 166 -23.71 16.48 -11.94
N SER A 167 -23.63 15.63 -12.98
CA SER A 167 -24.71 14.72 -13.34
C SER A 167 -24.79 13.50 -12.43
N ASN A 168 -23.78 13.27 -11.58
CA ASN A 168 -23.73 12.11 -10.69
C ASN A 168 -24.60 12.31 -9.43
N GLU A 169 -25.77 11.68 -9.41
CA GLU A 169 -26.71 11.82 -8.29
C GLU A 169 -26.26 11.09 -7.00
N LEU A 170 -25.42 10.06 -7.13
CA LEU A 170 -24.97 9.23 -6.00
C LEU A 170 -23.80 9.85 -5.23
N TYR A 171 -22.92 10.54 -5.94
CA TYR A 171 -21.72 11.17 -5.40
C TYR A 171 -21.66 12.62 -5.85
N ARG A 172 -22.63 13.42 -5.41
CA ARG A 172 -22.70 14.85 -5.75
C ARG A 172 -21.42 15.56 -5.31
N CYS A 173 -20.96 16.50 -6.13
CA CYS A 173 -19.82 17.34 -5.79
C CYS A 173 -20.13 18.20 -4.57
N ALA A 174 -19.20 18.24 -3.63
CA ALA A 174 -19.28 19.14 -2.49
C ALA A 174 -18.94 20.57 -2.91
N GLU A 175 -19.59 21.55 -2.29
CA GLU A 175 -19.39 22.96 -2.60
C GLU A 175 -17.94 23.39 -2.31
N GLY A 176 -17.29 24.02 -3.28
CA GLY A 176 -15.90 24.49 -3.16
C GLY A 176 -14.83 23.38 -3.20
N VAL A 177 -15.23 22.12 -3.47
CA VAL A 177 -14.31 20.98 -3.50
C VAL A 177 -13.94 20.60 -4.93
N GLU A 178 -12.64 20.38 -5.16
CA GLU A 178 -12.10 19.93 -6.45
C GLU A 178 -11.52 18.52 -6.37
N TYR A 179 -11.76 17.71 -7.39
CA TYR A 179 -11.47 16.28 -7.45
C TYR A 179 -10.33 15.94 -8.43
N TYR A 180 -9.34 16.83 -8.53
CA TYR A 180 -8.10 16.58 -9.29
C TYR A 180 -7.27 15.44 -8.70
N GLY A 181 -6.25 15.01 -9.43
CA GLY A 181 -5.43 13.85 -9.07
C GLY A 181 -4.72 14.02 -7.72
N ARG A 182 -4.99 13.15 -6.74
CA ARG A 182 -4.26 13.08 -5.46
C ARG A 182 -3.87 11.67 -5.06
N GLY A 183 -2.79 11.55 -4.29
CA GLY A 183 -2.29 10.28 -3.77
C GLY A 183 -1.33 9.54 -4.71
N THR A 184 -1.01 8.30 -4.36
CA THR A 184 0.07 7.52 -5.01
C THR A 184 -0.38 6.78 -6.27
N LEU A 185 -1.66 6.38 -6.33
CA LEU A 185 -2.39 6.12 -7.56
C LEU A 185 -3.43 7.24 -7.70
N PRO A 186 -3.13 8.32 -8.45
CA PRO A 186 -3.93 9.54 -8.43
C PRO A 186 -5.42 9.29 -8.64
N VAL A 187 -6.22 9.73 -7.67
CA VAL A 187 -7.68 9.64 -7.70
C VAL A 187 -8.24 10.86 -8.39
N TYR A 188 -9.08 10.64 -9.40
CA TYR A 188 -9.77 11.70 -10.13
C TYR A 188 -11.27 11.49 -10.05
N TRP A 189 -12.03 12.57 -10.13
CA TRP A 189 -13.49 12.59 -10.16
C TRP A 189 -14.22 12.29 -8.85
N ASN A 190 -15.24 13.10 -8.55
CA ASN A 190 -16.14 13.01 -7.40
C ASN A 190 -16.62 11.58 -7.09
N TYR A 191 -17.07 10.84 -8.11
CA TYR A 191 -17.57 9.48 -7.92
C TYR A 191 -16.49 8.49 -7.49
N ASN A 192 -15.23 8.65 -7.90
CA ASN A 192 -14.14 7.79 -7.45
C ASN A 192 -13.73 8.13 -6.03
N TYR A 193 -13.62 9.41 -5.68
CA TYR A 193 -13.39 9.85 -4.30
C TYR A 193 -14.49 9.31 -3.37
N GLY A 194 -15.76 9.40 -3.77
CA GLY A 194 -16.87 8.88 -2.99
C GLY A 194 -16.90 7.35 -2.85
N ILE A 195 -16.60 6.60 -3.93
CA ILE A 195 -16.51 5.12 -3.86
C ILE A 195 -15.34 4.69 -2.97
N MET A 196 -14.16 5.31 -3.18
CA MET A 196 -12.95 4.99 -2.45
C MET A 196 -13.06 5.36 -0.98
N GLY A 197 -13.59 6.54 -0.67
CA GLY A 197 -13.84 7.00 0.69
C GLY A 197 -14.73 6.04 1.46
N LYS A 198 -15.83 5.58 0.87
CA LYS A 198 -16.65 4.50 1.47
C LYS A 198 -15.86 3.21 1.68
N GLY A 199 -15.00 2.86 0.72
CA GLY A 199 -14.16 1.66 0.76
C GLY A 199 -13.16 1.62 1.91
N ILE A 200 -12.53 2.77 2.21
CA ILE A 200 -11.53 2.94 3.27
C ILE A 200 -12.09 3.63 4.52
N LYS A 201 -13.41 3.85 4.57
CA LYS A 201 -14.13 4.51 5.67
C LYS A 201 -13.60 5.91 6.01
N GLN A 202 -13.28 6.69 4.99
CA GLN A 202 -12.93 8.10 5.09
C GLN A 202 -13.87 8.95 4.23
N ASP A 203 -14.15 10.18 4.66
CA ASP A 203 -15.00 11.09 3.90
C ASP A 203 -14.22 11.82 2.79
N LEU A 204 -13.74 11.06 1.81
CA LEU A 204 -12.96 11.60 0.70
C LEU A 204 -13.80 12.42 -0.29
N LEU A 205 -15.13 12.35 -0.24
CA LEU A 205 -16.00 13.14 -1.13
C LEU A 205 -16.04 14.60 -0.69
N ASN A 206 -16.12 14.85 0.62
CA ASN A 206 -16.09 16.20 1.17
C ASN A 206 -14.67 16.66 1.52
N HIS A 207 -13.76 15.72 1.79
CA HIS A 207 -12.38 16.00 2.19
C HIS A 207 -11.34 15.26 1.32
N PRO A 208 -11.28 15.51 -0.01
CA PRO A 208 -10.30 14.88 -0.88
C PRO A 208 -8.84 15.25 -0.55
N GLU A 209 -8.62 16.40 0.10
CA GLU A 209 -7.31 16.90 0.57
C GLU A 209 -6.64 15.94 1.56
N LEU A 210 -7.38 15.03 2.19
CA LEU A 210 -6.80 14.02 3.07
C LEU A 210 -5.76 13.15 2.35
N LEU A 211 -5.89 12.92 1.03
CA LEU A 211 -4.93 12.15 0.24
C LEU A 211 -3.62 12.88 -0.07
N GLU A 212 -3.56 14.20 0.11
CA GLU A 212 -2.33 15.01 -0.01
C GLU A 212 -1.78 15.48 1.35
N GLN A 213 -2.50 15.22 2.45
CA GLN A 213 -2.10 15.56 3.81
C GLN A 213 -1.64 14.35 4.64
N ASN A 214 -2.06 13.13 4.28
CA ASN A 214 -1.70 11.91 5.00
C ASN A 214 -1.19 10.83 4.04
N ALA A 215 0.13 10.59 4.07
CA ALA A 215 0.77 9.60 3.21
C ALA A 215 0.28 8.17 3.45
N THR A 216 0.00 7.80 4.71
CA THR A 216 -0.53 6.45 5.02
C THR A 216 -1.89 6.27 4.38
N LEU A 217 -2.76 7.27 4.49
CA LEU A 217 -4.09 7.22 3.89
C LEU A 217 -4.03 7.22 2.35
N ALA A 218 -3.10 7.96 1.75
CA ALA A 218 -2.87 7.94 0.31
C ALA A 218 -2.43 6.56 -0.20
N PHE A 219 -1.56 5.85 0.55
CA PHE A 219 -1.22 4.46 0.25
C PHE A 219 -2.41 3.52 0.48
N GLU A 220 -3.17 3.69 1.55
CA GLU A 220 -4.37 2.88 1.82
C GLU A 220 -5.38 2.97 0.68
N ALA A 221 -5.66 4.19 0.22
CA ALA A 221 -6.49 4.48 -0.95
C ALA A 221 -6.01 3.76 -2.22
N ALA A 222 -4.71 3.81 -2.50
CA ALA A 222 -4.10 3.17 -3.67
C ALA A 222 -4.14 1.63 -3.58
N ILE A 223 -3.80 1.06 -2.43
CA ILE A 223 -3.83 -0.40 -2.21
C ILE A 223 -5.28 -0.89 -2.25
N TRP A 224 -6.23 -0.14 -1.68
CA TRP A 224 -7.65 -0.44 -1.82
C TRP A 224 -8.07 -0.48 -3.29
N ARG A 225 -7.62 0.48 -4.11
CA ARG A 225 -7.90 0.51 -5.54
C ARG A 225 -7.29 -0.67 -6.30
N TRP A 226 -6.12 -1.13 -5.88
CA TRP A 226 -5.44 -2.32 -6.41
C TRP A 226 -6.21 -3.60 -6.09
N MET A 227 -6.69 -3.73 -4.84
CA MET A 227 -7.37 -4.90 -4.32
C MET A 227 -8.86 -4.96 -4.66
N THR A 228 -9.48 -3.84 -5.06
CA THR A 228 -10.94 -3.74 -5.20
C THR A 228 -11.38 -3.54 -6.66
N PRO A 229 -12.26 -4.40 -7.19
CA PRO A 229 -12.88 -4.15 -8.49
C PRO A 229 -13.89 -2.99 -8.41
N MET A 230 -13.74 -2.01 -9.30
CA MET A 230 -14.66 -0.86 -9.39
C MET A 230 -16.02 -1.21 -10.02
N LYS A 231 -16.12 -2.34 -10.72
CA LYS A 231 -17.35 -2.82 -11.35
C LYS A 231 -17.52 -4.33 -11.18
N ARG A 232 -18.78 -4.78 -11.06
CA ARG A 232 -19.15 -6.18 -10.75
C ARG A 232 -18.56 -7.25 -11.68
N LYS A 233 -18.31 -6.94 -12.96
CA LYS A 233 -17.81 -7.89 -13.97
C LYS A 233 -16.31 -7.72 -14.28
N GLN A 234 -15.61 -6.92 -13.49
CA GLN A 234 -14.19 -6.65 -13.65
C GLN A 234 -13.42 -7.37 -12.52
N PRO A 235 -12.22 -7.91 -12.77
CA PRO A 235 -11.33 -8.34 -11.69
C PRO A 235 -10.72 -7.13 -10.96
N SER A 236 -10.14 -7.38 -9.79
CA SER A 236 -9.20 -6.43 -9.16
C SER A 236 -7.86 -6.44 -9.91
N ALA A 237 -7.04 -5.40 -9.74
CA ALA A 237 -5.70 -5.40 -10.31
C ALA A 237 -4.85 -6.51 -9.67
N HIS A 238 -5.01 -6.72 -8.34
CA HIS A 238 -4.47 -7.87 -7.62
C HIS A 238 -4.79 -9.20 -8.31
N ASP A 239 -6.08 -9.53 -8.47
CA ASP A 239 -6.50 -10.82 -9.03
C ASP A 239 -6.03 -11.03 -10.47
N ALA A 240 -5.98 -9.95 -11.26
CA ALA A 240 -5.47 -9.99 -12.62
C ALA A 240 -3.97 -10.20 -12.68
N PHE A 241 -3.22 -9.66 -11.72
CA PHE A 241 -1.77 -9.78 -11.67
C PHE A 241 -1.31 -11.13 -11.12
N VAL A 242 -1.85 -11.56 -9.96
CA VAL A 242 -1.45 -12.80 -9.30
C VAL A 242 -2.05 -14.05 -9.93
N GLY A 243 -2.92 -13.89 -10.94
CA GLY A 243 -3.48 -14.99 -11.73
C GLY A 243 -4.73 -15.65 -11.15
N ASN A 244 -5.38 -15.05 -10.15
CA ASN A 244 -6.66 -15.53 -9.60
C ASN A 244 -7.82 -15.33 -10.59
N TRP A 245 -7.73 -14.29 -11.41
CA TRP A 245 -8.75 -13.99 -12.41
C TRP A 245 -8.67 -14.96 -13.60
N LYS A 246 -9.80 -15.61 -13.89
CA LYS A 246 -9.96 -16.45 -15.09
C LYS A 246 -10.65 -15.64 -16.19
N PRO A 247 -9.97 -15.32 -17.31
CA PRO A 247 -10.57 -14.58 -18.41
C PRO A 247 -11.78 -15.32 -18.99
N THR A 248 -12.85 -14.56 -19.27
CA THR A 248 -14.01 -15.09 -19.99
C THR A 248 -13.73 -15.14 -21.50
N LYS A 249 -14.62 -15.78 -22.27
CA LYS A 249 -14.55 -15.72 -23.75
C LYS A 249 -14.57 -14.28 -24.28
N LYS A 250 -15.27 -13.36 -23.61
CA LYS A 250 -15.27 -11.94 -23.99
C LYS A 250 -13.90 -11.32 -23.77
N ASP A 251 -13.21 -11.69 -22.70
CA ASP A 251 -11.89 -11.17 -22.37
C ASP A 251 -10.82 -11.67 -23.35
N THR A 252 -10.83 -12.96 -23.67
CA THR A 252 -9.89 -13.50 -24.67
C THR A 252 -10.11 -12.91 -26.06
N LEU A 253 -11.36 -12.75 -26.50
CA LEU A 253 -11.68 -12.02 -27.75
C LEU A 253 -11.27 -10.54 -27.70
N SER A 254 -11.22 -9.96 -26.50
CA SER A 254 -10.75 -8.59 -26.25
C SER A 254 -9.23 -8.52 -26.02
N LYS A 255 -8.50 -9.62 -26.23
CA LYS A 255 -7.07 -9.79 -25.95
C LYS A 255 -6.66 -9.50 -24.49
N ARG A 256 -7.59 -9.58 -23.54
CA ARG A 256 -7.32 -9.37 -22.10
C ARG A 256 -6.90 -10.69 -21.45
N TYR A 257 -5.67 -10.74 -20.95
CA TYR A 257 -5.08 -11.90 -20.29
C TYR A 257 -4.48 -11.51 -18.94
N PRO A 258 -4.33 -12.43 -17.96
CA PRO A 258 -3.69 -12.14 -16.68
C PRO A 258 -2.26 -11.65 -16.85
N GLY A 259 -1.86 -10.67 -16.04
CA GLY A 259 -0.55 -10.01 -16.12
C GLY A 259 -0.61 -8.50 -15.96
N PHE A 260 0.54 -7.85 -16.09
CA PHE A 260 0.73 -6.42 -15.86
C PHE A 260 -0.04 -5.54 -16.87
N GLY A 261 -0.23 -5.99 -18.10
CA GLY A 261 -1.08 -5.32 -19.08
C GLY A 261 -2.53 -5.18 -18.61
N ALA A 262 -3.07 -6.24 -17.98
CA ALA A 262 -4.43 -6.20 -17.47
C ALA A 262 -4.57 -5.23 -16.29
N THR A 263 -3.54 -5.05 -15.45
CA THR A 263 -3.60 -4.06 -14.35
C THR A 263 -3.70 -2.64 -14.90
N MET A 264 -2.94 -2.30 -15.94
CA MET A 264 -3.08 -1.01 -16.65
C MET A 264 -4.49 -0.81 -17.22
N ASN A 265 -5.05 -1.85 -17.84
CA ASN A 265 -6.42 -1.79 -18.38
C ASN A 265 -7.46 -1.61 -17.26
N ILE A 266 -7.27 -2.27 -16.11
CA ILE A 266 -8.17 -2.17 -14.96
C ILE A 266 -8.11 -0.78 -14.33
N LEU A 267 -6.91 -0.21 -14.21
CA LEU A 267 -6.67 1.05 -13.52
C LEU A 267 -6.99 2.27 -14.39
N TYR A 268 -6.67 2.23 -15.68
CA TYR A 268 -6.71 3.41 -16.56
C TYR A 268 -7.56 3.24 -17.81
N GLY A 269 -7.99 2.01 -18.13
CA GLY A 269 -8.89 1.73 -19.24
C GLY A 269 -8.40 2.31 -20.57
N ASP A 270 -9.30 3.04 -21.23
CA ASP A 270 -9.07 3.65 -22.53
C ASP A 270 -8.23 4.93 -22.48
N ALA A 271 -7.76 5.37 -21.31
CA ALA A 271 -6.73 6.40 -21.24
C ALA A 271 -5.36 5.89 -21.71
N ILE A 272 -5.11 4.57 -21.58
CA ILE A 272 -3.82 3.95 -21.89
C ILE A 272 -3.95 2.78 -22.88
N CYS A 273 -4.98 1.94 -22.74
CA CYS A 273 -5.07 0.67 -23.46
C CYS A 273 -5.87 0.76 -24.78
N GLY A 274 -5.57 -0.14 -25.71
CA GLY A 274 -6.21 -0.18 -27.03
C GLY A 274 -5.76 0.95 -27.96
N LYS A 275 -4.59 1.53 -27.73
CA LYS A 275 -4.02 2.68 -28.45
C LYS A 275 -2.68 2.39 -29.12
N GLY A 276 -2.25 1.12 -29.16
CA GLY A 276 -0.89 0.77 -29.56
C GLY A 276 0.14 1.10 -28.48
N SER A 277 1.42 1.15 -28.86
CA SER A 277 2.50 1.53 -27.96
C SER A 277 2.54 3.05 -27.79
N ILE A 278 2.31 3.52 -26.56
CA ILE A 278 2.33 4.94 -26.20
C ILE A 278 3.25 5.18 -24.99
N ASP A 279 3.81 6.38 -24.88
CA ASP A 279 4.80 6.71 -23.84
C ASP A 279 4.27 6.50 -22.42
N ASN A 280 3.00 6.84 -22.16
CA ASN A 280 2.37 6.62 -20.85
C ASN A 280 2.39 5.14 -20.43
N MET A 281 2.13 4.23 -21.36
CA MET A 281 2.15 2.80 -21.11
C MET A 281 3.59 2.30 -20.93
N ASN A 282 4.48 2.69 -21.83
CA ASN A 282 5.89 2.29 -21.81
C ASN A 282 6.57 2.77 -20.52
N GLY A 283 6.26 3.98 -20.06
CA GLY A 283 6.73 4.52 -18.79
C GLY A 283 6.33 3.66 -17.59
N ILE A 284 5.07 3.19 -17.54
CA ILE A 284 4.60 2.28 -16.47
C ILE A 284 5.33 0.94 -16.52
N ILE A 285 5.50 0.37 -17.71
CA ILE A 285 6.25 -0.89 -17.91
C ILE A 285 7.71 -0.75 -17.49
N SER A 286 8.38 0.35 -17.88
CA SER A 286 9.77 0.59 -17.51
C SER A 286 9.98 0.75 -16.00
N HIS A 287 9.06 1.41 -15.30
CA HIS A 287 9.13 1.48 -13.83
C HIS A 287 8.99 0.10 -13.19
N TYR A 288 8.03 -0.72 -13.63
CA TYR A 288 7.86 -2.08 -13.11
C TYR A 288 9.11 -2.94 -13.33
N GLN A 289 9.65 -2.96 -14.55
CA GLN A 289 10.86 -3.73 -14.87
C GLN A 289 12.07 -3.27 -14.07
N HIS A 290 12.28 -1.96 -13.97
CA HIS A 290 13.36 -1.39 -13.17
C HIS A 290 13.23 -1.74 -11.68
N TYR A 291 12.01 -1.70 -11.14
CA TYR A 291 11.78 -2.05 -9.73
C TYR A 291 11.95 -3.54 -9.46
N LEU A 292 11.67 -4.41 -10.43
CA LEU A 292 12.04 -5.83 -10.32
C LEU A 292 13.56 -6.02 -10.20
N ASP A 293 14.35 -5.27 -10.97
CA ASP A 293 15.81 -5.32 -10.88
C ASP A 293 16.30 -4.87 -9.49
N LEU A 294 15.81 -3.71 -9.01
CA LEU A 294 16.18 -3.17 -7.69
C LEU A 294 15.72 -4.07 -6.53
N MET A 295 14.60 -4.76 -6.68
CA MET A 295 14.12 -5.72 -5.69
C MET A 295 14.84 -7.09 -5.77
N GLY A 296 15.77 -7.27 -6.70
CA GLY A 296 16.55 -8.51 -6.86
C GLY A 296 15.78 -9.67 -7.49
N VAL A 297 14.63 -9.40 -8.12
CA VAL A 297 13.88 -10.40 -8.91
C VAL A 297 14.39 -10.43 -10.35
N GLY A 298 14.64 -9.26 -10.92
CA GLY A 298 15.11 -9.09 -12.30
C GLY A 298 13.98 -8.85 -13.31
N ALA A 299 14.18 -7.90 -14.21
CA ALA A 299 13.23 -7.48 -15.24
C ALA A 299 12.77 -8.63 -16.14
N GLN A 300 13.61 -9.66 -16.36
CA GLN A 300 13.25 -10.84 -17.14
C GLN A 300 12.08 -11.65 -16.54
N HIS A 301 11.78 -11.46 -15.25
CA HIS A 301 10.63 -12.09 -14.58
C HIS A 301 9.34 -11.28 -14.70
N SER A 302 9.32 -10.19 -15.48
CA SER A 302 8.14 -9.33 -15.59
C SER A 302 6.91 -10.04 -16.16
N GLY A 303 7.09 -11.14 -16.89
CA GLY A 303 6.04 -11.94 -17.54
C GLY A 303 5.78 -11.49 -18.98
N ASP A 304 4.93 -12.24 -19.71
CA ASP A 304 4.72 -12.02 -21.15
C ASP A 304 3.63 -10.96 -21.46
N ASN A 305 2.55 -10.92 -20.67
CA ASN A 305 1.43 -9.99 -20.87
C ASN A 305 1.70 -8.63 -20.20
N LEU A 306 2.77 -7.95 -20.61
CA LEU A 306 3.23 -6.69 -19.99
C LEU A 306 2.45 -5.47 -20.40
N ASP A 307 2.03 -5.41 -21.66
CA ASP A 307 1.39 -4.24 -22.22
C ASP A 307 -0.13 -4.42 -22.38
N CYS A 308 -0.80 -3.31 -22.62
CA CYS A 308 -2.21 -3.29 -22.99
C CYS A 308 -2.48 -2.59 -24.33
N ALA A 309 -1.47 -2.56 -25.21
CA ALA A 309 -1.50 -1.85 -26.50
C ALA A 309 -2.73 -2.26 -27.33
N ASP A 310 -2.96 -3.57 -27.35
CA ASP A 310 -3.97 -4.25 -28.15
C ASP A 310 -5.21 -4.67 -27.35
N GLN A 311 -5.20 -4.45 -26.03
CA GLN A 311 -6.30 -4.88 -25.17
C GLN A 311 -7.48 -3.92 -25.29
N VAL A 312 -8.66 -4.46 -25.58
CA VAL A 312 -9.87 -3.63 -25.55
C VAL A 312 -10.13 -3.22 -24.09
N PRO A 313 -10.36 -1.93 -23.80
CA PRO A 313 -10.65 -1.45 -22.46
C PRO A 313 -11.82 -2.21 -21.79
N PHE A 314 -11.74 -2.49 -20.49
CA PHE A 314 -12.86 -3.08 -19.75
C PHE A 314 -14.10 -2.18 -19.76
N ASN A 315 -13.88 -0.87 -19.69
CA ASN A 315 -14.89 0.16 -19.54
C ASN A 315 -14.59 1.32 -20.49
N PRO A 316 -14.72 1.13 -21.82
CA PRO A 316 -14.44 2.21 -22.76
C PRO A 316 -15.40 3.37 -22.51
N SER A 317 -14.88 4.60 -22.54
CA SER A 317 -15.70 5.80 -22.64
C SER A 317 -16.56 5.65 -23.88
N SER A 318 -17.86 5.91 -23.78
CA SER A 318 -18.73 5.88 -24.95
C SER A 318 -18.18 6.85 -25.99
N LYS A 319 -17.67 6.34 -27.12
CA LYS A 319 -17.57 7.17 -28.31
C LYS A 319 -18.99 7.53 -28.71
N SER A 320 -19.28 8.81 -28.95
CA SER A 320 -20.40 9.14 -29.82
C SER A 320 -20.20 8.31 -31.10
N PRO A 321 -21.22 7.58 -31.57
CA PRO A 321 -21.17 7.09 -32.93
C PRO A 321 -21.03 8.34 -33.82
N ASP A 322 -20.05 8.31 -34.72
CA ASP A 322 -19.66 9.34 -35.70
C ASP A 322 -18.49 10.25 -35.28
N SER A 323 -17.30 9.84 -35.71
CA SER A 323 -16.16 10.70 -36.06
C SER A 323 -15.42 10.06 -37.23
#